data_AF-A0A2N5WVK4-F1
#
_entry.id   AF-A0A2N5WVK4-F1
#
_cell.length_a   1.000
_cell.length_b   1.000
_cell.length_c   1.000
_cell.angle_alpha   90.00
_cell.angle_beta   90.00
_cell.angle_gamma   90.00
#
_symmetry.space_group_name_H-M   'P 1'
#
loop_
_entity.id
_entity.type
_entity.pdbx_description
1 polymer ?
#
loop_
_entity_poly.entity_id
_entity_poly.type
_entity_poly.pdbx_seq_one_letter_code
_entity_poly.pdbx_strand_id
1 'polypeptide(L)' 'MNGTCKRPAAVELRLSAFGPHRGAVFPLSPLTVFAGESGAGKSAVLRALALLGRLADGAVLAEAGASAACTPLEAGPD' A
#
# COMPACT_ATOMS: atom_id res chain seq x y z
N MET A 1 6.83 3.78 35.42
CA MET A 1 7.30 4.57 34.26
C MET A 1 6.76 3.89 33.02
N ASN A 2 5.58 4.30 32.56
CA ASN A 2 4.82 3.58 31.56
C ASN A 2 5.23 4.11 30.18
N GLY A 3 6.27 3.50 29.60
CA GLY A 3 6.70 3.84 28.24
C GLY A 3 5.62 3.46 27.26
N THR A 4 4.91 4.44 26.70
CA THR A 4 4.06 4.26 25.53
C THR A 4 4.97 4.02 24.33
N CYS A 5 5.47 2.78 24.20
CA CYS A 5 6.26 2.38 23.05
C CYS A 5 5.37 2.52 21.80
N LYS A 6 5.55 3.62 21.07
CA LYS A 6 4.74 3.97 19.90
C LYS A 6 5.00 2.91 18.83
N ARG A 7 3.99 2.09 18.55
CA ARG A 7 4.08 1.11 17.46
C ARG A 7 4.29 1.86 16.14
N PRO A 8 5.22 1.42 15.29
CA PRO A 8 5.34 1.97 13.95
C PRO A 8 4.00 1.79 13.23
N ALA A 9 3.55 2.86 12.56
CA ALA A 9 2.29 2.90 11.84
C ALA A 9 2.52 3.55 10.48
N ALA A 10 1.91 3.00 9.44
CA ALA A 10 1.89 3.63 8.14
C ALA A 10 1.04 4.91 8.21
N VAL A 11 1.62 6.02 7.74
CA VAL A 11 0.97 7.35 7.72
C VAL A 11 0.57 7.79 6.31
N GLU A 12 1.09 7.09 5.31
CA GLU A 12 0.86 7.39 3.89
C GLU A 12 1.06 6.12 3.07
N LEU A 13 0.27 6.00 2.00
CA LEU A 13 0.44 4.97 0.98
C LEU A 13 0.60 5.63 -0.39
N ARG A 14 1.70 5.35 -1.07
CA ARG A 14 1.98 5.81 -2.43
C ARG A 14 1.89 4.65 -3.42
N LEU A 15 1.11 4.84 -4.48
CA LEU A 15 0.92 3.89 -5.57
C LEU A 15 1.32 4.53 -6.90
N SER A 16 2.55 4.30 -7.35
CA SER A 16 3.07 4.88 -8.60
C SER A 16 2.38 4.28 -9.83
N ALA A 17 2.33 2.95 -9.93
CA ALA A 17 1.62 2.24 -11.01
C ALA A 17 1.14 0.87 -10.51
N PHE A 18 0.06 0.88 -9.72
CA PHE A 18 -0.49 -0.32 -9.08
C PHE A 18 -1.97 -0.50 -9.42
N GLY A 19 -2.29 -1.54 -10.19
CA GLY A 19 -3.65 -1.78 -10.67
C GLY A 19 -4.18 -0.58 -11.49
N PRO A 20 -5.35 0.00 -11.15
CA PRO A 20 -5.88 1.17 -11.85
C PRO A 20 -5.25 2.51 -11.42
N HIS A 21 -4.45 2.52 -10.34
CA HIS A 21 -3.88 3.76 -9.81
C HIS A 21 -2.59 4.14 -10.54
N ARG A 22 -2.43 5.42 -10.85
CA ARG A 22 -1.22 6.02 -11.42
C ARG A 22 -0.87 7.27 -10.62
N GLY A 23 0.29 7.29 -9.97
CA GLY A 23 0.77 8.40 -9.14
C GLY A 23 -0.15 8.75 -7.96
N ALA A 24 -0.85 7.77 -7.39
CA ALA A 24 -1.83 8.04 -6.33
C ALA A 24 -1.18 8.09 -4.95
N VAL A 25 -1.58 9.06 -4.12
CA VAL A 25 -1.12 9.21 -2.74
C VAL A 25 -2.33 9.23 -1.81
N PHE A 26 -2.32 8.35 -0.80
CA PHE A 26 -3.38 8.23 0.19
C PHE A 26 -2.81 8.51 1.58
N PRO A 27 -3.20 9.62 2.25
CA PRO A 27 -2.87 9.82 3.65
C PRO A 27 -3.60 8.77 4.51
N LEU A 28 -2.90 8.23 5.50
CA LEU A 28 -3.43 7.23 6.42
C LEU A 28 -3.51 7.82 7.83
N SER A 29 -4.71 7.74 8.40
CA SER A 29 -4.98 8.01 9.81
C SER A 29 -5.27 6.68 10.53
N PRO A 30 -5.36 6.67 11.88
CA PRO A 30 -5.64 5.45 12.65
C PRO A 30 -6.86 4.66 12.17
N LEU A 31 -7.86 5.34 11.58
CA LEU A 31 -8.97 4.72 10.86
C LEU A 31 -9.20 5.47 9.53
N THR A 32 -8.85 4.81 8.43
CA THR A 32 -9.07 5.34 7.07
C THR A 32 -10.08 4.47 6.35
N VAL A 33 -11.12 5.08 5.79
CA VAL A 33 -12.15 4.38 5.02
C VAL A 33 -12.01 4.76 3.53
N PHE A 34 -11.84 3.75 2.68
CA PHE A 34 -11.83 3.93 1.22
C PHE A 34 -13.23 3.69 0.66
N ALA A 35 -13.92 4.76 0.27
CA ALA A 35 -15.24 4.75 -0.36
C ALA A 35 -15.16 5.21 -1.83
N GLY A 36 -16.20 4.92 -2.62
CA GLY A 36 -16.24 5.26 -4.06
C GLY A 36 -17.08 4.28 -4.87
N GLU A 37 -17.20 4.53 -6.17
CA GLU A 37 -17.92 3.65 -7.10
C GLU A 37 -17.25 2.27 -7.24
N SER A 38 -17.99 1.30 -7.80
CA SER A 38 -17.39 0.04 -8.20
C SER A 38 -16.32 0.29 -9.26
N GLY A 39 -15.19 -0.40 -9.19
CA GLY A 39 -14.07 -0.17 -10.11
C GLY A 39 -13.15 0.99 -9.77
N ALA A 40 -13.47 1.84 -8.77
CA ALA A 40 -12.61 2.96 -8.34
C ALA A 40 -11.25 2.55 -7.72
N GLY A 41 -10.90 1.25 -7.73
CA GLY A 41 -9.60 0.77 -7.28
C GLY A 41 -9.43 0.60 -5.77
N LYS A 42 -10.51 0.65 -4.97
CA LYS A 42 -10.46 0.42 -3.51
C LYS A 42 -9.81 -0.92 -3.13
N SER A 43 -10.19 -2.00 -3.81
CA SER A 43 -9.59 -3.32 -3.61
C SER A 43 -8.12 -3.38 -4.05
N ALA A 44 -7.68 -2.49 -4.95
CA ALA A 44 -6.26 -2.37 -5.29
C ALA A 44 -5.49 -1.69 -4.14
N VAL A 45 -6.04 -0.63 -3.55
CA VAL A 45 -5.46 0.02 -2.37
C VAL A 45 -5.25 -0.97 -1.21
N LEU A 46 -6.29 -1.74 -0.87
CA LEU A 46 -6.18 -2.73 0.22
C LEU A 46 -5.20 -3.87 -0.10
N ARG A 47 -5.13 -4.31 -1.37
CA ARG A 47 -4.13 -5.30 -1.80
C ARG A 47 -2.71 -4.77 -1.68
N ALA A 48 -2.47 -3.51 -2.05
CA ALA A 48 -1.16 -2.89 -1.89
C ALA A 48 -0.74 -2.83 -0.42
N LEU A 49 -1.65 -2.43 0.48
CA LEU A 49 -1.38 -2.43 1.93
C LEU A 49 -1.03 -3.83 2.46
N ALA A 50 -1.79 -4.85 2.06
CA ALA A 50 -1.50 -6.22 2.47
C ALA A 50 -0.14 -6.70 1.96
N LEU A 51 0.18 -6.46 0.69
CA LEU A 51 1.45 -6.82 0.08
C LEU A 51 2.61 -6.12 0.79
N LEU A 52 2.52 -4.80 1.01
CA LEU A 52 3.55 -4.04 1.73
C LEU A 52 3.72 -4.51 3.18
N GLY A 53 2.62 -4.89 3.85
CA GLY A 53 2.68 -5.50 5.18
C GLY A 53 3.47 -6.81 5.19
N ARG A 54 3.23 -7.68 4.20
CA ARG A 54 3.98 -8.95 4.07
C ARG A 54 5.46 -8.72 3.77
N LEU A 55 5.78 -7.74 2.92
CA LEU A 55 7.17 -7.34 2.66
C LEU A 55 7.83 -6.78 3.92
N ALA A 56 7.13 -5.97 4.70
CA ALA A 56 7.63 -5.44 5.96
C ALA A 56 7.87 -6.55 7.00
N ASP A 57 7.08 -7.63 6.96
CA ASP A 57 7.28 -8.84 7.76
C ASP A 57 8.41 -9.75 7.23
N GLY A 58 9.07 -9.37 6.12
CA GLY A 58 10.24 -10.06 5.56
C GLY A 58 9.94 -11.06 4.44
N ALA A 59 8.71 -11.13 3.96
CA ALA A 59 8.39 -11.97 2.80
C ALA A 59 9.09 -11.47 1.53
N VAL A 60 9.46 -12.37 0.62
CA VAL A 60 9.92 -11.97 -0.71
C VAL A 60 8.73 -11.62 -1.62
N LEU A 61 8.98 -10.87 -2.70
CA LEU A 61 7.92 -10.38 -3.62
C LEU A 61 6.97 -11.49 -4.10
N ALA A 62 7.51 -12.67 -4.42
CA ALA A 62 6.71 -13.81 -4.87
C ALA A 62 5.75 -14.32 -3.77
N GLU A 63 6.22 -14.37 -2.52
CA GLU A 63 5.42 -14.81 -1.36
C GLU A 63 4.41 -13.76 -0.90
N ALA A 64 4.73 -12.49 -1.12
CA ALA A 64 3.82 -11.37 -0.86
C ALA A 64 2.64 -11.31 -1.86
N GLY A 65 2.66 -12.13 -2.92
CA GLY A 65 1.62 -12.18 -3.94
C GLY A 65 1.69 -11.03 -4.95
N ALA A 66 2.88 -10.42 -5.11
CA ALA A 66 3.11 -9.43 -6.15
C ALA A 66 2.95 -10.08 -7.53
N SER A 67 2.16 -9.45 -8.40
CA SER A 67 2.02 -9.84 -9.81
C SER A 67 2.66 -8.79 -10.72
N ALA A 68 2.87 -9.13 -12.00
CA ALA A 68 3.40 -8.18 -12.99
C ALA A 68 2.56 -6.87 -13.11
N ALA A 69 1.28 -6.89 -12.73
CA ALA A 69 0.42 -5.70 -12.68
C ALA A 69 0.70 -4.78 -11.48
N CYS A 70 1.55 -5.22 -10.56
CA CYS A 70 2.07 -4.44 -9.42
C CYS A 70 3.43 -3.82 -9.74
N THR A 71 4.05 -4.21 -10.86
CA THR A 71 5.34 -3.68 -11.29
C THR A 71 5.13 -2.32 -11.93
N PRO A 72 5.81 -1.27 -11.45
CA PRO A 72 5.80 -0.01 -12.14
C PRO A 72 6.41 -0.19 -13.54
N LEU A 73 5.69 0.23 -14.57
CA LEU A 73 6.27 0.40 -15.90
C LEU A 73 7.13 1.67 -15.83
N GLU A 74 8.45 1.50 -15.68
CA GLU A 74 9.44 2.58 -15.56
C GLU A 74 9.22 3.52 -14.34
N ALA A 75 9.49 3.04 -13.12
CA ALA A 75 9.66 3.92 -11.96
C ALA A 75 11.05 4.58 -12.00
N GLY A 76 11.13 5.79 -12.55
CA GLY A 76 12.21 6.70 -12.18
C GLY A 76 12.11 7.07 -10.69
N PRO A 77 13.23 7.35 -10.00
CA PRO A 77 13.18 7.86 -8.63
C PRO A 77 12.38 9.17 -8.58
N ASP A 78 11.46 9.28 -7.62
CA ASP A 78 10.79 10.53 -7.20
C ASP A 78 11.78 11.42 -6.41
#